data_AF-A0A351GH38-F1
#
_entry.id   AF-A0A351GH38-F1
#
_cell.length_a   1.000
_cell.length_b   1.000
_cell.length_c   1.000
_cell.angle_alpha   90.00
_cell.angle_beta   90.00
_cell.angle_gamma   90.00
#
_symmetry.space_group_name_H-M   'P 1'
#
loop_
_entity.id
_entity.type
_entity.pdbx_description
1 polymer ?
#
loop_
_entity_poly.entity_id
_entity_poly.type
_entity_poly.pdbx_seq_one_letter_code
_entity_poly.pdbx_strand_id
1 'polypeptide(L)'
;MRFLLSIIISLIAMQMYSQQVSQRDMDFGKVKLWNNPSFEVQYTNTSGRTQLFLPIRYSPEVGVRAAQQKLAPGESTTLTLTYYTEDFGRFSKSVAVYVSTQDNPITFELKGNILSFHPDAFTVCPSVEPADQPADRGFIHTIKVVDASTRLPLKDFQIEIVTRSSKESLFSDNSTIQLRRDVPGFYTFNVDKEHYEIQNVDKYVNRSSVETVIALVPEEVVSDENTENFDWDPEDSAEQVIDIEEPNLAQTENDNVPVVEDSLDTNTIEEQVDEEVERSMTTEVADTADYDQNGTLSENKYVFNHIIFLIDVSSSMKKADKLPLLKQSMLQMIQVLRPEDKVSIITYGTTANVQVEAVSGADKAQLTSIIYALVARGQSYGADG
;
A
#
# COMPACT_ATOMS: atom_id res chain seq x y z
N MET A 1 40.73 65.36 3.13
CA MET A 1 40.41 64.03 2.54
C MET A 1 39.27 63.35 3.30
N ARG A 2 38.14 63.98 3.64
CA ARG A 2 36.91 64.16 2.83
C ARG A 2 36.48 63.08 1.82
N PHE A 3 37.35 62.11 1.49
CA PHE A 3 37.02 60.95 0.63
C PHE A 3 37.07 59.62 1.39
N LEU A 4 37.70 59.58 2.58
CA LEU A 4 37.73 58.36 3.41
C LEU A 4 36.50 58.18 4.31
N LEU A 5 35.76 59.25 4.61
CA LEU A 5 34.53 59.13 5.43
C LEU A 5 33.32 58.63 4.60
N SER A 6 33.36 58.82 3.28
CA SER A 6 32.30 58.38 2.36
C SER A 6 32.33 56.87 2.08
N ILE A 7 33.47 56.21 2.31
CA ILE A 7 33.65 54.77 2.09
C ILE A 7 33.27 53.97 3.34
N ILE A 8 33.33 54.58 4.54
CA ILE A 8 32.94 53.92 5.80
C ILE A 8 31.43 54.03 6.06
N ILE A 9 30.72 54.99 5.43
CA ILE A 9 29.25 55.11 5.50
C ILE A 9 28.55 54.30 4.39
N SER A 10 29.30 53.69 3.46
CA SER A 10 28.75 52.76 2.46
C SER A 10 28.76 51.29 2.89
N LEU A 11 29.30 50.98 4.07
CA LEU A 11 29.44 49.60 4.57
C LEU A 11 28.36 49.20 5.60
N ILE A 12 27.26 49.95 5.69
CA ILE A 12 26.10 49.66 6.55
C ILE A 12 24.82 49.72 5.70
N ALA A 13 24.72 48.85 4.68
CA ALA A 13 23.46 48.58 3.98
C ALA A 13 23.55 47.31 3.09
N MET A 14 24.17 46.25 3.59
CA MET A 14 23.92 44.91 3.06
C MET A 14 23.64 43.97 4.23
N GLN A 15 22.58 44.25 4.99
CA GLN A 15 21.89 43.15 5.64
C GLN A 15 21.28 42.33 4.51
N MET A 16 21.93 41.20 4.23
CA MET A 16 21.34 40.18 3.38
C MET A 16 19.96 39.84 3.95
N TYR A 17 18.90 40.20 3.22
CA TYR A 17 17.54 39.73 3.48
C TYR A 17 17.41 38.24 3.12
N SER A 18 18.34 37.42 3.59
CA SER A 18 18.19 35.97 3.55
C SER A 18 17.19 35.60 4.63
N GLN A 19 16.21 34.78 4.27
CA GLN A 19 15.21 34.30 5.21
C GLN A 19 15.89 33.47 6.29
N GLN A 20 15.44 33.64 7.53
CA GLN A 20 16.00 32.89 8.64
C GLN A 20 15.29 31.54 8.71
N VAL A 21 16.04 30.48 8.42
CA VAL A 21 15.60 29.08 8.48
C VAL A 21 16.50 28.38 9.49
N SER A 22 15.91 27.68 10.46
CA SER A 22 16.68 27.08 11.56
C SER A 22 17.63 25.98 11.10
N GLN A 23 17.20 25.14 10.14
CA GLN A 23 17.97 24.04 9.59
C GLN A 23 17.48 23.71 8.18
N ARG A 24 18.39 23.31 7.28
CA ARG A 24 18.05 22.99 5.88
C ARG A 24 18.27 21.53 5.53
N ASP A 25 19.02 20.79 6.33
CA ASP A 25 19.33 19.39 6.12
C ASP A 25 18.94 18.56 7.34
N MET A 26 18.38 17.37 7.12
CA MET A 26 18.09 16.38 8.17
C MET A 26 18.65 15.03 7.75
N ASP A 27 19.53 14.47 8.59
CA ASP A 27 20.02 13.11 8.46
C ASP A 27 19.39 12.23 9.55
N PHE A 28 18.51 11.33 9.13
CA PHE A 28 17.86 10.36 10.01
C PHE A 28 18.79 9.20 10.42
N GLY A 29 19.97 9.09 9.81
CA GLY A 29 20.93 8.02 10.09
C GLY A 29 20.39 6.64 9.69
N LYS A 30 20.71 5.62 10.50
CA LYS A 30 20.20 4.24 10.30
C LYS A 30 18.93 4.06 11.12
N VAL A 31 17.79 3.95 10.46
CA VAL A 31 16.48 3.86 11.12
C VAL A 31 15.92 2.44 10.99
N LYS A 32 15.56 1.85 12.13
CA LYS A 32 14.68 0.67 12.21
C LYS A 32 13.27 1.15 12.51
N LEU A 33 12.26 0.46 11.98
CA LEU A 33 10.85 0.83 12.16
C LEU A 33 10.54 2.25 11.64
N TRP A 34 11.00 2.56 10.43
CA TRP A 34 10.66 3.82 9.76
C TRP A 34 9.15 4.00 9.70
N ASN A 35 8.64 5.11 10.22
CA ASN A 35 7.21 5.45 10.26
C ASN A 35 6.96 6.87 9.72
N ASN A 36 7.65 7.25 8.64
CA ASN A 36 7.58 8.58 8.02
C ASN A 36 7.73 9.75 9.03
N PRO A 37 8.83 9.78 9.82
CA PRO A 37 9.07 10.87 10.76
C PRO A 37 9.08 12.22 10.04
N SER A 38 8.52 13.22 10.71
CA SER A 38 8.48 14.58 10.17
C SER A 38 9.70 15.37 10.60
N PHE A 39 10.28 16.12 9.66
CA PHE A 39 11.31 17.11 9.89
C PHE A 39 10.65 18.48 10.06
N GLU A 40 10.71 19.02 11.27
CA GLU A 40 10.15 20.32 11.61
C GLU A 40 11.22 21.41 11.62
N VAL A 41 10.95 22.51 10.94
CA VAL A 41 11.87 23.63 10.78
C VAL A 41 11.14 24.94 11.06
N GLN A 42 11.79 25.83 11.80
CA GLN A 42 11.29 27.19 11.99
C GLN A 42 11.72 28.09 10.83
N TYR A 43 10.74 28.78 10.25
CA TYR A 43 10.90 29.75 9.18
C TYR A 43 10.42 31.12 9.65
N THR A 44 11.25 32.16 9.48
CA THR A 44 10.88 33.54 9.85
C THR A 44 10.94 34.44 8.62
N ASN A 45 9.86 35.20 8.38
CA ASN A 45 9.81 36.21 7.33
C ASN A 45 10.67 37.43 7.72
N THR A 46 11.90 37.50 7.22
CA THR A 46 12.79 38.65 7.38
C THR A 46 12.61 39.71 6.30
N SER A 47 11.69 39.49 5.35
CA SER A 47 11.44 40.46 4.28
C SER A 47 10.56 41.61 4.79
N GLY A 48 10.72 42.80 4.20
CA GLY A 48 9.86 43.96 4.50
C GLY A 48 8.45 43.87 3.92
N ARG A 49 8.04 42.73 3.37
CA ARG A 49 6.74 42.52 2.70
C ARG A 49 6.07 41.25 3.22
N THR A 50 4.76 41.16 3.05
CA THR A 50 4.04 39.92 3.35
C THR A 50 4.46 38.79 2.40
N GLN A 51 4.70 37.61 2.95
CA GLN A 51 5.07 36.41 2.21
C GLN A 51 3.95 35.39 2.17
N LEU A 52 3.88 34.67 1.05
CA LEU A 52 2.99 33.54 0.85
C LEU A 52 3.83 32.33 0.43
N PHE A 53 3.56 31.18 1.05
CA PHE A 53 4.06 29.91 0.54
C PHE A 53 3.29 29.57 -0.74
N LEU A 54 4.03 29.32 -1.82
CA LEU A 54 3.41 28.94 -3.09
C LEU A 54 3.03 27.45 -3.05
N PRO A 55 1.96 27.06 -3.77
CA PRO A 55 1.57 25.66 -3.85
C PRO A 55 2.74 24.80 -4.32
N ILE A 56 3.09 23.81 -3.53
CA ILE A 56 4.08 22.81 -3.90
C ILE A 56 3.37 21.81 -4.81
N ARG A 57 3.97 21.52 -5.96
CA ARG A 57 3.41 20.50 -6.86
C ARG A 57 3.30 19.19 -6.09
N TYR A 58 2.15 18.53 -6.21
CA TYR A 58 1.91 17.25 -5.57
C TYR A 58 3.05 16.27 -5.89
N SER A 59 3.63 15.69 -4.84
CA SER A 59 4.60 14.62 -4.91
C SER A 59 4.14 13.50 -3.99
N PRO A 60 4.02 12.25 -4.48
CA PRO A 60 3.60 11.12 -3.63
C PRO A 60 4.63 10.81 -2.53
N GLU A 61 5.89 11.21 -2.74
CA GLU A 61 7.00 10.88 -1.85
C GLU A 61 7.27 11.95 -0.79
N VAL A 62 6.76 13.17 -0.95
CA VAL A 62 7.12 14.30 -0.08
C VAL A 62 5.90 15.12 0.29
N GLY A 63 5.60 15.17 1.59
CA GLY A 63 4.67 16.11 2.18
C GLY A 63 5.39 17.34 2.68
N VAL A 64 4.85 18.52 2.39
CA VAL A 64 5.28 19.77 3.02
C VAL A 64 4.05 20.50 3.53
N ARG A 65 4.07 20.87 4.80
CA ARG A 65 3.01 21.64 5.44
C ARG A 65 3.61 22.84 6.16
N ALA A 66 2.99 24.01 5.98
CA ALA A 66 3.29 25.18 6.77
C ALA A 66 2.14 25.39 7.75
N ALA A 67 2.44 25.61 9.03
CA ALA A 67 1.41 25.92 10.04
C ALA A 67 0.62 27.20 9.67
N GLN A 68 1.29 28.15 9.03
CA GLN A 68 0.68 29.36 8.45
C GLN A 68 1.16 29.56 7.01
N GLN A 69 0.23 29.73 6.07
CA GLN A 69 0.56 29.93 4.65
C GLN A 69 0.94 31.38 4.30
N LYS A 70 0.58 32.34 5.16
CA LYS A 70 0.79 33.78 4.96
C LYS A 70 1.52 34.35 6.18
N LEU A 71 2.59 35.10 5.95
CA LEU A 71 3.42 35.66 7.02
C LEU A 71 3.64 37.16 6.84
N ALA A 72 3.35 37.94 7.87
CA ALA A 72 3.75 39.33 7.95
C ALA A 72 5.27 39.48 8.18
N PRO A 73 5.87 40.65 7.89
CA PRO A 73 7.26 40.92 8.23
C PRO A 73 7.54 40.67 9.73
N GLY A 74 8.55 39.86 10.01
CA GLY A 74 8.96 39.46 11.37
C GLY A 74 8.19 38.26 11.96
N GLU A 75 7.17 37.74 11.27
CA GLU A 75 6.39 36.58 11.72
C GLU A 75 7.12 35.26 11.40
N SER A 76 6.94 34.27 12.29
CA SER A 76 7.54 32.94 12.16
C SER A 76 6.49 31.85 12.04
N THR A 77 6.80 30.81 11.28
CA THR A 77 5.97 29.61 11.16
C THR A 77 6.82 28.34 11.24
N THR A 78 6.15 27.23 11.53
CA THR A 78 6.76 25.89 11.48
C THR A 78 6.44 25.25 10.14
N LEU A 79 7.50 24.81 9.46
CA LEU A 79 7.45 23.99 8.26
C LEU A 79 7.68 22.53 8.66
N THR A 80 6.74 21.67 8.30
CA THR A 80 6.80 20.23 8.52
C THR A 80 7.03 19.55 7.18
N LEU A 81 8.18 18.89 7.03
CA LEU A 81 8.53 18.11 5.85
C LEU A 81 8.50 16.63 6.19
N THR A 82 7.76 15.84 5.43
CA THR A 82 7.61 14.40 5.63
C THR A 82 8.03 13.67 4.37
N TYR A 83 8.89 12.68 4.50
CA TYR A 83 9.29 11.80 3.39
C TYR A 83 8.54 10.47 3.49
N TYR A 84 7.76 10.16 2.47
CA TYR A 84 7.03 8.91 2.29
C TYR A 84 7.77 8.03 1.30
N THR A 85 8.09 6.81 1.69
CA THR A 85 8.76 5.84 0.83
C THR A 85 8.38 4.42 1.23
N GLU A 86 8.45 3.51 0.27
CA GLU A 86 8.31 2.07 0.50
C GLU A 86 9.63 1.32 0.27
N ASP A 87 10.68 2.07 -0.10
CA ASP A 87 11.96 1.50 -0.50
C ASP A 87 12.93 1.42 0.69
N PHE A 88 13.65 0.31 0.77
CA PHE A 88 14.70 0.11 1.75
C PHE A 88 16.02 0.75 1.30
N GLY A 89 16.89 0.97 2.27
CA GLY A 89 18.27 1.39 2.02
C GLY A 89 18.47 2.89 2.09
N ARG A 90 19.56 3.34 1.45
CA ARG A 90 20.00 4.73 1.52
C ARG A 90 19.14 5.61 0.64
N PHE A 91 18.68 6.73 1.18
CA PHE A 91 17.96 7.75 0.43
C PHE A 91 18.59 9.12 0.64
N SER A 92 18.41 9.98 -0.37
CA SER A 92 18.75 11.39 -0.33
C SER A 92 17.74 12.14 -1.20
N LYS A 93 16.91 12.98 -0.58
CA LYS A 93 15.82 13.69 -1.24
C LYS A 93 15.96 15.19 -1.03
N SER A 94 15.73 15.93 -2.10
CA SER A 94 15.80 17.39 -2.13
C SER A 94 14.40 17.95 -2.30
N VAL A 95 13.96 18.77 -1.36
CA VAL A 95 12.60 19.33 -1.29
C VAL A 95 12.67 20.83 -1.50
N ALA A 96 12.06 21.32 -2.58
CA ALA A 96 12.03 22.74 -2.91
C ALA A 96 10.75 23.41 -2.39
N VAL A 97 10.88 24.39 -1.50
CA VAL A 97 9.77 25.20 -0.98
C VAL A 97 9.84 26.60 -1.58
N TYR A 98 8.76 27.01 -2.24
CA TYR A 98 8.70 28.28 -2.96
C TYR A 98 7.95 29.33 -2.15
N VAL A 99 8.47 30.56 -2.12
CA VAL A 99 7.85 31.71 -1.43
C VAL A 99 7.69 32.87 -2.40
N SER A 100 6.60 33.62 -2.27
CA SER A 100 6.18 34.66 -3.23
C SER A 100 7.15 35.84 -3.42
N THR A 101 8.13 35.99 -2.53
CA THR A 101 9.07 37.13 -2.55
C THR A 101 10.49 36.74 -2.96
N GLN A 102 10.71 35.47 -3.34
CA GLN A 102 12.00 34.96 -3.78
C GLN A 102 11.88 34.30 -5.15
N ASP A 103 12.86 34.54 -6.00
CA ASP A 103 12.93 33.92 -7.33
C ASP A 103 13.44 32.47 -7.27
N ASN A 104 14.21 32.13 -6.23
CA ASN A 104 14.77 30.80 -6.03
C ASN A 104 14.07 30.09 -4.86
N PRO A 105 13.80 28.78 -4.97
CA PRO A 105 13.23 28.01 -3.87
C PRO A 105 14.20 27.86 -2.71
N ILE A 106 13.62 27.63 -1.53
CA ILE A 106 14.35 27.18 -0.36
C ILE A 106 14.42 25.66 -0.43
N THR A 107 15.62 25.13 -0.61
CA THR A 107 15.85 23.70 -0.73
C THR A 107 16.17 23.09 0.63
N PHE A 108 15.49 21.99 0.95
CA PHE A 108 15.74 21.15 2.11
C PHE A 108 16.26 19.78 1.67
N GLU A 109 17.22 19.23 2.40
CA GLU A 109 17.78 17.90 2.13
C GLU A 109 17.41 16.90 3.23
N LEU A 110 16.76 15.80 2.85
CA LEU A 110 16.41 14.70 3.75
C LEU A 110 17.26 13.48 3.38
N LYS A 111 18.02 12.94 4.33
CA LYS A 111 18.93 11.81 4.11
C LYS A 111 18.76 10.75 5.19
N GLY A 112 19.05 9.50 4.85
CA GLY A 112 19.03 8.41 5.82
C GLY A 112 19.24 7.04 5.18
N ASN A 113 19.16 6.00 6.00
CA ASN A 113 19.24 4.60 5.60
C ASN A 113 18.17 3.77 6.32
N ILE A 114 17.13 3.38 5.59
CA ILE A 114 15.98 2.65 6.13
C ILE A 114 16.31 1.15 6.17
N LEU A 115 16.27 0.56 7.37
CA LEU A 115 16.53 -0.86 7.58
C LEU A 115 15.23 -1.69 7.67
N SER A 116 14.16 -1.10 8.20
CA SER A 116 12.83 -1.72 8.27
C SER A 116 11.76 -0.63 8.42
N PHE A 117 10.52 -0.92 8.01
CA PHE A 117 9.38 -0.04 8.21
C PHE A 117 8.55 -0.46 9.43
N HIS A 118 7.92 0.52 10.07
CA HIS A 118 6.87 0.25 11.04
C HIS A 118 5.66 -0.34 10.30
N PRO A 119 4.89 -1.28 10.88
CA PRO A 119 3.67 -1.81 10.25
C PRO A 119 2.69 -0.72 9.81
N ASP A 120 2.61 0.37 10.57
CA ASP A 120 1.72 1.49 10.28
C ASP A 120 2.27 2.50 9.26
N ALA A 121 3.53 2.37 8.83
CA ALA A 121 4.15 3.33 7.91
C ALA A 121 3.40 3.49 6.58
N PHE A 122 2.57 2.49 6.22
CA PHE A 122 1.76 2.45 5.01
C PHE A 122 0.27 2.68 5.25
N THR A 123 -0.18 2.77 6.51
CA THR A 123 -1.60 2.84 6.89
C THR A 123 -2.02 4.19 7.47
N VAL A 124 -1.07 5.10 7.73
CA VAL A 124 -1.40 6.47 8.19
C VAL A 124 -2.07 7.27 7.06
N CYS A 125 -3.38 7.06 6.91
CA CYS A 125 -4.27 8.14 6.49
C CYS A 125 -4.14 9.26 7.54
N PRO A 126 -4.12 10.54 7.16
CA PRO A 126 -4.11 11.63 8.12
C PRO A 126 -5.38 11.60 8.97
N SER A 127 -5.31 10.92 10.12
CA SER A 127 -6.37 10.89 11.11
C SER A 127 -6.31 12.17 11.96
N VAL A 128 -7.48 12.63 12.40
CA VAL A 128 -7.66 13.80 13.26
C VAL A 128 -7.58 13.43 14.74
N GLU A 129 -7.40 12.14 15.08
CA GLU A 129 -7.41 11.65 16.46
C GLU A 129 -6.03 11.17 16.97
N PRO A 130 -5.77 11.22 18.29
CA PRO A 130 -4.48 10.86 18.86
C PRO A 130 -4.19 9.37 18.74
N ALA A 131 -2.93 9.07 18.42
CA ALA A 131 -2.36 7.73 18.38
C ALA A 131 -2.13 7.18 19.79
N ASP A 132 -3.19 6.76 20.48
CA ASP A 132 -3.07 5.95 21.70
C ASP A 132 -4.09 4.80 21.64
N GLN A 133 -3.81 3.81 20.80
CA GLN A 133 -4.34 2.46 20.99
C GLN A 133 -3.25 1.59 21.60
N PRO A 134 -3.58 0.75 22.60
CA PRO A 134 -2.60 -0.14 23.22
C PRO A 134 -2.03 -1.09 22.16
N ALA A 135 -0.70 -1.28 22.21
CA ALA A 135 0.04 -2.14 21.29
C ALA A 135 -0.68 -3.47 21.10
N ASP A 136 -1.09 -3.69 19.85
CA ASP A 136 -1.88 -4.83 19.45
C ASP A 136 -1.15 -6.14 19.83
N ARG A 137 -1.85 -7.08 20.45
CA ARG A 137 -1.24 -8.36 20.87
C ARG A 137 -0.90 -9.13 19.61
N GLY A 138 0.39 -9.28 19.31
CA GLY A 138 0.84 -10.09 18.19
C GLY A 138 0.34 -11.54 18.29
N PHE A 139 0.21 -12.19 17.14
CA PHE A 139 -0.26 -13.56 16.98
C PHE A 139 0.89 -14.48 16.53
N ILE A 140 0.71 -15.78 16.71
CA ILE A 140 1.68 -16.81 16.32
C ILE A 140 1.13 -17.57 15.12
N HIS A 141 1.93 -17.65 14.06
CA HIS A 141 1.66 -18.43 12.87
C HIS A 141 2.70 -19.53 12.69
N THR A 142 2.28 -20.75 12.39
CA THR A 142 3.19 -21.90 12.24
C THR A 142 3.38 -22.26 10.77
N ILE A 143 4.63 -22.24 10.30
CA ILE A 143 4.98 -22.75 8.97
C ILE A 143 5.42 -24.19 9.10
N LYS A 144 4.92 -25.08 8.24
CA LYS A 144 5.33 -26.49 8.13
C LYS A 144 5.87 -26.74 6.74
N VAL A 145 7.09 -27.29 6.63
CA VAL A 145 7.69 -27.64 5.35
C VAL A 145 7.65 -29.15 5.18
N VAL A 146 7.11 -29.60 4.05
CA VAL A 146 6.92 -31.03 3.74
C VAL A 146 7.37 -31.33 2.32
N ASP A 147 7.69 -32.59 2.06
CA ASP A 147 7.92 -33.08 0.70
C ASP A 147 6.59 -33.18 -0.06
N ALA A 148 6.55 -32.73 -1.31
CA ALA A 148 5.32 -32.67 -2.11
C ALA A 148 4.72 -34.05 -2.41
N SER A 149 5.57 -35.07 -2.54
CA SER A 149 5.19 -36.43 -2.96
C SER A 149 4.77 -37.28 -1.76
N THR A 150 5.62 -37.30 -0.74
CA THR A 150 5.52 -38.17 0.43
C THR A 150 4.79 -37.51 1.59
N ARG A 151 4.64 -36.17 1.56
CA ARG A 151 4.13 -35.33 2.67
C ARG A 151 4.90 -35.49 3.97
N LEU A 152 6.11 -36.02 3.91
CA LEU A 152 6.97 -36.16 5.08
C LEU A 152 7.55 -34.80 5.47
N PRO A 153 7.66 -34.48 6.78
CA PRO A 153 8.23 -33.23 7.23
C PRO A 153 9.72 -33.12 6.84
N LEU A 154 10.10 -32.01 6.23
CA LEU A 154 11.48 -31.74 5.81
C LEU A 154 12.19 -30.85 6.84
N LYS A 155 13.39 -31.25 7.26
CA LYS A 155 14.28 -30.49 8.15
C LYS A 155 15.36 -29.78 7.35
N ASP A 156 16.16 -28.94 8.00
CA ASP A 156 17.36 -28.31 7.43
C ASP A 156 17.04 -27.55 6.13
N PHE A 157 16.34 -26.43 6.28
CA PHE A 157 16.00 -25.54 5.17
C PHE A 157 16.20 -24.08 5.56
N GLN A 158 16.43 -23.25 4.56
CA GLN A 158 16.44 -21.80 4.68
C GLN A 158 15.09 -21.26 4.20
N ILE A 159 14.53 -20.31 4.94
CA ILE A 159 13.34 -19.58 4.53
C ILE A 159 13.64 -18.08 4.53
N GLU A 160 13.33 -17.46 3.41
CA GLU A 160 13.29 -16.02 3.28
C GLU A 160 11.84 -15.57 3.32
N ILE A 161 11.52 -14.73 4.31
CA ILE A 161 10.19 -14.20 4.54
C ILE A 161 10.22 -12.74 4.10
N VAL A 162 9.49 -12.45 3.03
CA VAL A 162 9.37 -11.11 2.47
C VAL A 162 7.98 -10.59 2.76
N THR A 163 7.90 -9.38 3.29
CA THR A 163 6.68 -8.60 3.42
C THR A 163 6.84 -7.30 2.65
N ARG A 164 5.79 -6.48 2.57
CA ARG A 164 5.91 -5.12 2.02
C ARG A 164 6.89 -4.23 2.82
N SER A 165 7.04 -4.49 4.11
CA SER A 165 7.70 -3.59 5.08
C SER A 165 9.00 -4.13 5.68
N SER A 166 9.30 -5.41 5.45
CA SER A 166 10.49 -6.07 5.96
C SER A 166 10.89 -7.30 5.13
N LYS A 167 12.17 -7.64 5.21
CA LYS A 167 12.74 -8.87 4.67
C LYS A 167 13.53 -9.56 5.78
N GLU A 168 13.23 -10.82 6.04
CA GLU A 168 13.83 -11.64 7.10
C GLU A 168 14.31 -12.97 6.50
N SER A 169 15.49 -13.43 6.89
CA SER A 169 15.99 -14.76 6.50
C SER A 169 16.23 -15.58 7.75
N LEU A 170 15.68 -16.79 7.78
CA LEU A 170 15.74 -17.72 8.90
C LEU A 170 16.25 -19.07 8.39
N PHE A 171 17.04 -19.73 9.23
CA PHE A 171 17.45 -21.11 9.03
C PHE A 171 16.77 -21.99 10.08
N SER A 172 16.31 -23.17 9.70
CA SER A 172 15.66 -24.09 10.64
C SER A 172 16.12 -25.54 10.45
N ASP A 173 16.61 -26.13 11.55
CA ASP A 173 16.91 -27.56 11.67
C ASP A 173 15.64 -28.41 11.88
N ASN A 174 14.51 -27.77 12.13
CA ASN A 174 13.22 -28.41 12.37
C ASN A 174 12.30 -28.24 11.18
N SER A 175 11.32 -29.14 11.05
CA SER A 175 10.32 -29.05 9.96
C SER A 175 9.26 -27.98 10.15
N THR A 176 9.31 -27.26 11.26
CA THR A 176 8.33 -26.24 11.61
C THR A 176 8.98 -24.98 12.16
N ILE A 177 8.48 -23.82 11.75
CA ILE A 177 8.90 -22.51 12.23
C ILE A 177 7.68 -21.80 12.84
N GLN A 178 7.84 -21.28 14.07
CA GLN A 178 6.84 -20.42 14.68
C GLN A 178 7.21 -18.96 14.44
N LEU A 179 6.32 -18.24 13.75
CA LEU A 179 6.45 -16.82 13.47
C LEU A 179 5.55 -16.04 14.39
N ARG A 180 6.14 -15.13 15.18
CA ARG A 180 5.39 -14.11 15.90
C ARG A 180 5.24 -12.89 15.00
N ARG A 181 4.00 -12.42 14.81
CA ARG A 181 3.66 -11.26 13.97
C ARG A 181 2.70 -10.34 14.71
N ASP A 182 2.96 -9.04 14.62
CA ASP A 182 2.14 -8.04 15.31
C ASP A 182 0.92 -7.63 14.48
N VAL A 183 1.04 -7.65 13.15
CA VAL A 183 0.01 -7.18 12.21
C VAL A 183 -0.27 -8.20 11.11
N PRO A 184 -1.54 -8.46 10.75
CA PRO A 184 -1.91 -9.25 9.58
C PRO A 184 -1.38 -8.67 8.26
N GLY A 185 -0.98 -9.52 7.32
CA GLY A 185 -0.41 -9.06 6.06
C GLY A 185 -0.17 -10.16 5.03
N PHE A 186 0.23 -9.76 3.83
CA PHE A 186 0.76 -10.69 2.82
C PHE A 186 2.23 -10.97 3.10
N TYR A 187 2.56 -12.26 3.05
CA TYR A 187 3.91 -12.79 3.21
C TYR A 187 4.23 -13.60 1.97
N THR A 188 5.42 -13.38 1.43
CA THR A 188 6.03 -14.23 0.43
C THR A 188 7.08 -15.08 1.15
N PHE A 189 6.90 -16.40 1.08
CA PHE A 189 7.82 -17.37 1.66
C PHE A 189 8.63 -18.00 0.55
N ASN A 190 9.94 -17.71 0.51
CA ASN A 190 10.87 -18.37 -0.40
C ASN A 190 11.62 -19.43 0.42
N VAL A 191 11.35 -20.70 0.17
CA VAL A 191 11.96 -21.82 0.90
C VAL A 191 12.97 -22.49 -0.01
N ASP A 192 14.20 -22.58 0.49
CA ASP A 192 15.34 -23.19 -0.17
C ASP A 192 15.85 -24.36 0.68
N LYS A 193 16.04 -25.52 0.04
CA LYS A 193 16.56 -26.72 0.63
C LYS A 193 17.39 -27.48 -0.40
N GLU A 194 18.56 -27.97 0.02
CA GLU A 194 19.44 -28.79 -0.81
C GLU A 194 18.70 -30.00 -1.42
N HIS A 195 18.86 -30.22 -2.73
CA HIS A 195 18.19 -31.23 -3.56
C HIS A 195 16.66 -31.03 -3.76
N TYR A 196 16.14 -29.83 -3.49
CA TYR A 196 14.76 -29.46 -3.74
C TYR A 196 14.70 -28.13 -4.50
N GLU A 197 13.70 -27.99 -5.35
CA GLU A 197 13.44 -26.73 -6.05
C GLU A 197 13.05 -25.64 -5.05
N ILE A 198 13.53 -24.42 -5.27
CA ILE A 198 13.12 -23.25 -4.49
C ILE A 198 11.62 -23.03 -4.70
N GLN A 199 10.86 -23.05 -3.61
CA GLN A 199 9.43 -22.78 -3.64
C GLN A 199 9.12 -21.39 -3.14
N ASN A 200 8.31 -20.66 -3.92
CA ASN A 200 7.85 -19.31 -3.60
C ASN A 200 6.34 -19.36 -3.36
N VAL A 201 5.92 -19.07 -2.12
CA VAL A 201 4.51 -19.14 -1.71
C VAL A 201 4.05 -17.79 -1.17
N ASP A 202 3.09 -17.19 -1.87
CA ASP A 202 2.40 -15.99 -1.41
C ASP A 202 1.19 -16.36 -0.55
N LYS A 203 1.14 -15.84 0.68
CA LYS A 203 0.06 -16.14 1.62
C LYS A 203 -0.33 -14.91 2.44
N TYR A 204 -1.64 -14.68 2.56
CA TYR A 204 -2.17 -13.76 3.55
C TYR A 204 -2.24 -14.44 4.91
N VAL A 205 -1.53 -13.87 5.89
CA VAL A 205 -1.47 -14.37 7.26
C VAL A 205 -2.13 -13.35 8.18
N ASN A 206 -3.12 -13.80 8.94
CA ASN A 206 -3.88 -13.03 9.91
C ASN A 206 -3.96 -13.75 11.27
N ARG A 207 -4.68 -13.14 12.23
CA ARG A 207 -4.83 -13.67 13.59
C ARG A 207 -5.52 -15.03 13.67
N SER A 208 -6.36 -15.38 12.70
CA SER A 208 -7.04 -16.68 12.63
C SER A 208 -6.27 -17.73 11.82
N SER A 209 -5.29 -17.31 11.03
CA SER A 209 -4.42 -18.23 10.27
C SER A 209 -3.41 -18.87 11.22
N VAL A 210 -3.69 -20.11 11.61
CA VAL A 210 -2.83 -20.84 12.57
C VAL A 210 -1.61 -21.45 11.87
N GLU A 211 -1.79 -21.95 10.63
CA GLU A 211 -0.73 -22.67 9.93
C GLU A 211 -0.69 -22.44 8.41
N THR A 212 0.51 -22.55 7.85
CA THR A 212 0.77 -22.62 6.41
C THR A 212 1.66 -23.83 6.13
N VAL A 213 1.24 -24.68 5.20
CA VAL A 213 2.01 -25.85 4.76
C VAL A 213 2.64 -25.54 3.40
N ILE A 214 3.96 -25.65 3.32
CA ILE A 214 4.75 -25.44 2.09
C ILE A 214 5.29 -26.79 1.65
N ALA A 215 4.94 -27.19 0.44
CA ALA A 215 5.35 -28.46 -0.15
C ALA A 215 6.52 -28.23 -1.12
N LEU A 216 7.67 -28.86 -0.87
CA LEU A 216 8.85 -28.77 -1.74
C LEU A 216 8.89 -29.93 -2.74
N VAL A 217 9.27 -29.62 -3.98
CA VAL A 217 9.44 -30.59 -5.05
C VAL A 217 10.93 -30.96 -5.12
N PRO A 218 11.30 -32.26 -5.06
CA PRO A 218 12.69 -32.67 -5.25
C PRO A 218 13.21 -32.25 -6.63
N GLU A 219 14.45 -31.81 -6.70
CA GLU A 219 15.10 -31.55 -8.00
C GLU A 219 15.28 -32.88 -8.76
N GLU A 220 15.00 -32.87 -10.06
CA GLU A 220 15.30 -34.03 -10.89
C GLU A 220 16.81 -34.23 -10.99
N VAL A 221 17.29 -35.36 -10.48
CA VAL A 221 18.67 -35.78 -10.67
C VAL A 221 18.82 -36.19 -12.13
N VAL A 222 19.39 -35.30 -12.94
CA VAL A 222 19.84 -35.66 -14.29
C VAL A 222 20.98 -36.65 -14.11
N SER A 223 20.72 -37.93 -14.32
CA SER A 223 21.77 -38.94 -14.39
C SER A 223 22.57 -38.68 -15.66
N ASP A 224 23.85 -38.35 -15.53
CA ASP A 224 24.84 -38.26 -16.62
C ASP A 224 25.13 -39.65 -17.25
N GLU A 225 24.11 -40.47 -17.52
CA GLU A 225 24.28 -41.76 -18.20
C GLU A 225 24.34 -41.63 -19.73
N ASN A 226 24.22 -40.41 -20.27
CA ASN A 226 24.51 -40.13 -21.67
C ASN A 226 25.66 -39.11 -21.79
N THR A 227 26.86 -39.53 -21.38
CA THR A 227 28.06 -39.11 -22.11
C THR A 227 28.04 -39.83 -23.47
N GLU A 228 27.14 -39.39 -24.36
CA GLU A 228 27.38 -39.62 -25.78
C GLU A 228 28.71 -38.94 -26.09
N ASN A 229 29.68 -39.74 -26.52
CA ASN A 229 30.95 -39.28 -27.05
C ASN A 229 30.68 -38.13 -28.03
N PHE A 230 30.91 -36.90 -27.57
CA PHE A 230 31.05 -35.76 -28.46
C PHE A 230 32.42 -35.91 -29.13
N ASP A 231 32.47 -36.72 -30.17
CA ASP A 231 33.63 -36.86 -31.04
C ASP A 231 33.73 -35.55 -31.83
N TRP A 232 34.64 -34.69 -31.40
CA TRP A 232 34.89 -33.41 -32.05
C TRP A 232 35.58 -33.68 -33.39
N ASP A 233 34.81 -33.76 -34.46
CA ASP A 233 35.32 -33.77 -35.83
C ASP A 233 35.55 -32.31 -36.30
N PRO A 234 36.80 -31.88 -36.57
CA PRO A 234 37.09 -30.49 -36.90
C PRO A 234 36.73 -30.07 -38.33
N GLU A 235 36.17 -30.94 -39.18
CA GLU A 235 35.99 -30.62 -40.61
C GLU A 235 34.62 -30.05 -41.03
N ASP A 236 33.61 -29.93 -40.15
CA ASP A 236 32.27 -29.49 -40.57
C ASP A 236 31.95 -28.01 -40.26
N SER A 237 32.97 -27.16 -40.27
CA SER A 237 32.81 -25.70 -40.26
C SER A 237 32.80 -25.13 -41.67
N ALA A 238 31.82 -25.56 -42.48
CA ALA A 238 31.54 -24.95 -43.78
C ALA A 238 30.03 -24.80 -43.98
N GLU A 239 29.57 -23.57 -43.78
CA GLU A 239 28.41 -22.92 -44.41
C GLU A 239 27.08 -23.70 -44.50
N GLN A 240 26.05 -23.18 -43.80
CA GLN A 240 24.79 -22.93 -44.49
C GLN A 240 23.98 -21.81 -43.84
N VAL A 241 23.88 -20.73 -44.61
CA VAL A 241 22.92 -19.64 -44.48
C VAL A 241 21.52 -20.19 -44.76
N ILE A 242 20.58 -20.02 -43.83
CA ILE A 242 19.15 -20.20 -44.12
C ILE A 242 18.38 -19.03 -43.49
N ASP A 243 17.90 -18.16 -44.37
CA ASP A 243 16.84 -17.18 -44.16
C ASP A 243 15.56 -17.85 -43.65
N ILE A 244 14.90 -17.28 -42.65
CA ILE A 244 13.49 -17.54 -42.39
C ILE A 244 12.77 -16.22 -42.10
N GLU A 245 11.77 -15.99 -42.96
CA GLU A 245 10.92 -14.81 -43.16
C GLU A 245 10.00 -14.48 -41.96
N GLU A 246 9.70 -13.19 -41.81
CA GLU A 246 8.52 -12.70 -41.09
C GLU A 246 7.22 -13.14 -41.78
N PRO A 247 6.16 -13.55 -41.05
CA PRO A 247 4.81 -13.54 -41.60
C PRO A 247 4.04 -12.32 -41.09
N ASN A 248 3.53 -11.54 -42.04
CA ASN A 248 2.57 -10.47 -41.81
C ASN A 248 1.19 -10.84 -42.38
N LEU A 249 0.15 -10.43 -41.64
CA LEU A 249 -1.24 -10.16 -42.02
C LEU A 249 -2.12 -11.24 -42.67
N ALA A 250 -3.27 -11.48 -42.03
CA ALA A 250 -4.56 -11.42 -42.72
C ALA A 250 -5.69 -10.96 -41.78
N GLN A 251 -6.33 -9.86 -42.15
CA GLN A 251 -7.65 -9.42 -41.70
C GLN A 251 -8.74 -10.31 -42.33
N THR A 252 -9.88 -10.47 -41.67
CA THR A 252 -11.18 -10.61 -42.35
C THR A 252 -12.29 -9.96 -41.53
N GLU A 253 -13.15 -9.25 -42.25
CA GLU A 253 -14.27 -8.44 -41.80
C GLU A 253 -15.61 -9.20 -41.75
N ASN A 254 -16.54 -8.63 -40.96
CA ASN A 254 -18.02 -8.55 -41.11
C ASN A 254 -18.91 -9.80 -41.12
N ASP A 255 -19.93 -9.82 -40.23
CA ASP A 255 -21.31 -9.47 -40.62
C ASP A 255 -22.33 -9.40 -39.44
N ASN A 256 -23.08 -8.28 -39.41
CA ASN A 256 -24.50 -8.01 -39.03
C ASN A 256 -25.24 -8.68 -37.84
N VAL A 257 -25.55 -7.87 -36.80
CA VAL A 257 -26.85 -7.19 -36.45
C VAL A 257 -28.17 -7.97 -36.73
N PRO A 258 -29.16 -8.08 -35.79
CA PRO A 258 -30.06 -6.99 -35.31
C PRO A 258 -30.38 -6.97 -33.81
N VAL A 259 -30.43 -5.81 -33.13
CA VAL A 259 -31.55 -4.83 -32.97
C VAL A 259 -32.90 -5.47 -32.62
N VAL A 260 -33.31 -5.29 -31.36
CA VAL A 260 -34.71 -5.09 -30.96
C VAL A 260 -34.73 -4.03 -29.86
N GLU A 261 -35.36 -2.89 -30.16
CA GLU A 261 -35.85 -1.90 -29.20
C GLU A 261 -37.10 -2.47 -28.51
N ASP A 262 -37.27 -2.23 -27.20
CA ASP A 262 -38.60 -1.93 -26.67
C ASP A 262 -38.52 -1.08 -25.40
N SER A 263 -39.60 -0.34 -25.20
CA SER A 263 -39.73 0.98 -24.60
C SER A 263 -39.83 1.07 -23.07
N LEU A 264 -39.52 2.28 -22.59
CA LEU A 264 -40.14 3.07 -21.51
C LEU A 264 -40.96 2.33 -20.43
N ASP A 265 -40.63 2.58 -19.16
CA ASP A 265 -41.59 3.26 -18.28
C ASP A 265 -40.91 3.89 -17.05
N THR A 266 -41.22 5.17 -16.88
CA THR A 266 -40.98 5.99 -15.69
C THR A 266 -41.93 5.59 -14.58
N ASN A 267 -41.45 5.52 -13.33
CA ASN A 267 -42.27 5.92 -12.18
C ASN A 267 -41.38 6.38 -11.01
N THR A 268 -41.45 7.69 -10.78
CA THR A 268 -41.19 8.38 -9.52
C THR A 268 -42.29 8.01 -8.54
N ILE A 269 -41.99 7.78 -7.24
CA ILE A 269 -42.82 8.14 -6.07
C ILE A 269 -41.96 7.99 -4.78
N GLU A 270 -41.69 9.15 -4.19
CA GLU A 270 -41.83 9.54 -2.77
C GLU A 270 -41.10 8.75 -1.65
N GLU A 271 -40.01 9.37 -1.20
CA GLU A 271 -39.79 9.88 0.17
C GLU A 271 -40.85 9.51 1.23
N GLN A 272 -40.45 8.70 2.23
CA GLN A 272 -40.95 8.83 3.60
C GLN A 272 -39.80 8.68 4.60
N VAL A 273 -39.57 9.79 5.31
CA VAL A 273 -38.73 9.95 6.49
C VAL A 273 -39.59 9.57 7.69
N ASP A 274 -39.17 8.58 8.46
CA ASP A 274 -39.70 8.38 9.81
C ASP A 274 -38.54 8.48 10.81
N GLU A 275 -38.61 9.57 11.59
CA GLU A 275 -37.93 9.83 12.86
C GLU A 275 -38.42 8.86 13.96
N GLU A 276 -37.75 8.92 15.12
CA GLU A 276 -37.97 8.19 16.38
C GLU A 276 -37.31 6.80 16.45
N VAL A 277 -36.36 6.50 17.35
CA VAL A 277 -36.31 6.87 18.78
C VAL A 277 -34.86 6.88 19.27
N GLU A 278 -34.40 8.03 19.79
CA GLU A 278 -33.31 8.10 20.76
C GLU A 278 -33.64 7.25 21.99
N ARG A 279 -32.85 6.20 22.25
CA ARG A 279 -32.75 5.68 23.61
C ARG A 279 -31.32 5.33 23.97
N SER A 280 -30.69 6.32 24.61
CA SER A 280 -29.55 6.16 25.50
C SER A 280 -29.67 4.90 26.36
N MET A 281 -28.66 4.04 26.30
CA MET A 281 -28.22 3.23 27.44
C MET A 281 -26.69 3.18 27.46
N THR A 282 -26.10 4.06 28.26
CA THR A 282 -24.80 3.83 28.87
C THR A 282 -24.88 2.56 29.70
N THR A 283 -24.31 1.47 29.18
CA THR A 283 -24.02 0.27 29.93
C THR A 283 -22.50 0.13 29.99
N GLU A 284 -21.96 -0.06 31.20
CA GLU A 284 -20.54 -0.21 31.45
C GLU A 284 -19.94 -1.30 30.56
N VAL A 285 -18.84 -0.96 29.88
CA VAL A 285 -18.22 -1.79 28.84
C VAL A 285 -17.49 -2.96 29.49
N ALA A 286 -18.24 -4.02 29.82
CA ALA A 286 -17.65 -5.34 29.91
C ALA A 286 -17.04 -5.66 28.54
N ASP A 287 -15.77 -6.08 28.52
CA ASP A 287 -15.03 -6.54 27.34
C ASP A 287 -15.72 -7.78 26.76
N THR A 288 -16.81 -7.53 26.05
CA THR A 288 -17.61 -8.52 25.34
C THR A 288 -16.84 -8.90 24.09
N ALA A 289 -16.70 -10.21 23.86
CA ALA A 289 -16.03 -10.73 22.68
C ALA A 289 -16.70 -10.20 21.40
N ASP A 290 -15.90 -9.92 20.37
CA ASP A 290 -16.39 -9.38 19.10
C ASP A 290 -17.32 -10.35 18.36
N TYR A 291 -17.10 -11.66 18.58
CA TYR A 291 -17.85 -12.72 17.94
C TYR A 291 -18.62 -13.57 18.96
N ASP A 292 -19.79 -14.03 18.55
CA ASP A 292 -20.57 -15.03 19.27
C ASP A 292 -20.00 -16.46 19.06
N GLN A 293 -20.67 -17.46 19.66
CA GLN A 293 -20.26 -18.86 19.55
C GLN A 293 -20.38 -19.44 18.13
N ASN A 294 -21.12 -18.76 17.25
CA ASN A 294 -21.31 -19.13 15.85
C ASN A 294 -20.32 -18.41 14.91
N GLY A 295 -19.46 -17.54 15.46
CA GLY A 295 -18.50 -16.75 14.70
C GLY A 295 -19.10 -15.53 14.00
N THR A 296 -20.33 -15.14 14.33
CA THR A 296 -20.98 -13.90 13.86
C THR A 296 -20.76 -12.76 14.84
N LEU A 297 -20.94 -11.51 14.39
CA LEU A 297 -20.79 -10.33 15.24
C LEU A 297 -21.71 -10.42 16.47
N SER A 298 -21.16 -10.11 17.65
CA SER A 298 -21.90 -10.14 18.91
C SER A 298 -23.00 -9.08 18.95
N GLU A 299 -24.27 -9.51 19.07
CA GLU A 299 -25.44 -8.62 19.20
C GLU A 299 -25.37 -7.68 20.42
N ASN A 300 -24.68 -8.13 21.49
CA ASN A 300 -24.52 -7.34 22.71
C ASN A 300 -23.51 -6.20 22.56
N LYS A 301 -22.65 -6.26 21.53
CA LYS A 301 -21.56 -5.30 21.29
C LYS A 301 -21.83 -4.41 20.09
N TYR A 302 -22.43 -4.95 19.02
CA TYR A 302 -22.64 -4.25 17.76
C TYR A 302 -24.13 -4.01 17.46
N VAL A 303 -24.48 -2.77 17.13
CA VAL A 303 -25.79 -2.42 16.57
C VAL A 303 -25.86 -2.77 15.08
N PHE A 304 -27.02 -2.60 14.45
CA PHE A 304 -27.18 -2.77 13.00
C PHE A 304 -26.11 -2.01 12.21
N ASN A 305 -25.49 -2.68 11.24
CA ASN A 305 -24.49 -2.08 10.36
C ASN A 305 -24.98 -2.04 8.91
N HIS A 306 -24.85 -0.88 8.27
CA HIS A 306 -24.93 -0.76 6.82
C HIS A 306 -23.56 -0.33 6.28
N ILE A 307 -22.83 -1.27 5.70
CA ILE A 307 -21.47 -1.07 5.21
C ILE A 307 -21.51 -0.74 3.73
N ILE A 308 -21.04 0.45 3.36
CA ILE A 308 -20.99 0.92 1.98
C ILE A 308 -19.52 0.97 1.53
N PHE A 309 -19.18 0.16 0.52
CA PHE A 309 -17.87 0.15 -0.09
C PHE A 309 -17.86 0.99 -1.36
N LEU A 310 -16.92 1.92 -1.45
CA LEU A 310 -16.56 2.61 -2.69
C LEU A 310 -15.16 2.12 -3.13
N ILE A 311 -15.10 1.33 -4.20
CA ILE A 311 -13.91 0.55 -4.57
C ILE A 311 -13.32 1.02 -5.91
N ASP A 312 -12.04 1.37 -5.92
CA ASP A 312 -11.27 1.58 -7.15
C ASP A 312 -11.03 0.23 -7.86
N VAL A 313 -11.42 0.15 -9.14
CA VAL A 313 -11.13 -0.99 -10.01
C VAL A 313 -10.16 -0.63 -11.14
N SER A 314 -9.37 0.44 -10.99
CA SER A 314 -8.35 0.84 -11.95
C SER A 314 -7.29 -0.25 -12.19
N SER A 315 -6.60 -0.20 -13.34
CA SER A 315 -5.48 -1.11 -13.64
C SER A 315 -4.36 -1.08 -12.60
N SER A 316 -4.20 0.03 -11.85
CA SER A 316 -3.23 0.14 -10.77
C SER A 316 -3.50 -0.84 -9.62
N MET A 317 -4.75 -1.33 -9.51
CA MET A 317 -5.24 -2.24 -8.48
C MET A 317 -4.98 -3.72 -8.78
N LYS A 318 -4.35 -4.05 -9.91
CA LYS A 318 -4.08 -5.44 -10.33
C LYS A 318 -3.07 -6.21 -9.46
N LYS A 319 -2.20 -5.51 -8.72
CA LYS A 319 -1.16 -6.15 -7.90
C LYS A 319 -1.76 -7.04 -6.80
N ALA A 320 -1.08 -8.12 -6.42
CA ALA A 320 -1.57 -9.11 -5.45
C ALA A 320 -1.94 -8.50 -4.08
N ASP A 321 -1.21 -7.47 -3.67
CA ASP A 321 -1.37 -6.72 -2.43
C ASP A 321 -2.48 -5.64 -2.48
N LYS A 322 -3.27 -5.56 -3.56
CA LYS A 322 -4.31 -4.54 -3.77
C LYS A 322 -5.72 -5.14 -3.92
N LEU A 323 -6.34 -5.11 -5.10
CA LEU A 323 -7.71 -5.61 -5.26
C LEU A 323 -7.83 -7.10 -4.89
N PRO A 324 -6.88 -7.99 -5.25
CA PRO A 324 -6.90 -9.37 -4.76
C PRO A 324 -6.90 -9.47 -3.24
N LEU A 325 -6.08 -8.67 -2.53
CA LEU A 325 -6.09 -8.58 -1.07
C LEU A 325 -7.44 -8.08 -0.54
N LEU A 326 -7.94 -6.98 -1.08
CA LEU A 326 -9.21 -6.38 -0.67
C LEU A 326 -10.36 -7.41 -0.78
N LYS A 327 -10.40 -8.18 -1.87
CA LYS A 327 -11.38 -9.26 -2.06
C LYS A 327 -11.29 -10.29 -0.92
N GLN A 328 -10.08 -10.74 -0.56
CA GLN A 328 -9.90 -11.69 0.55
C GLN A 328 -10.39 -11.12 1.89
N SER A 329 -10.05 -9.86 2.19
CA SER A 329 -10.51 -9.19 3.41
C SER A 329 -12.03 -9.04 3.46
N MET A 330 -12.66 -8.64 2.35
CA MET A 330 -14.12 -8.51 2.26
C MET A 330 -14.82 -9.88 2.42
N LEU A 331 -14.26 -10.94 1.85
CA LEU A 331 -14.79 -12.30 2.01
C LEU A 331 -14.77 -12.76 3.47
N GLN A 332 -13.69 -12.47 4.20
CA GLN A 332 -13.62 -12.76 5.64
C GLN A 332 -14.65 -11.94 6.43
N MET A 333 -14.83 -10.66 6.10
CA MET A 333 -15.82 -9.81 6.75
C MET A 333 -17.25 -10.33 6.56
N ILE A 334 -17.63 -10.76 5.35
CA ILE A 334 -19.00 -11.26 5.08
C ILE A 334 -19.32 -12.52 5.88
N GLN A 335 -18.33 -13.34 6.21
CA GLN A 335 -18.54 -14.54 7.01
C GLN A 335 -19.07 -14.22 8.41
N VAL A 336 -18.70 -13.06 8.97
CA VAL A 336 -19.07 -12.67 10.34
C VAL A 336 -20.32 -11.79 10.42
N LEU A 337 -20.84 -11.31 9.28
CA LEU A 337 -22.06 -10.47 9.26
C LEU A 337 -23.29 -11.24 9.74
N ARG A 338 -24.17 -10.52 10.43
CA ARG A 338 -25.48 -11.02 10.88
C ARG A 338 -26.54 -10.80 9.80
N PRO A 339 -27.69 -11.50 9.87
CA PRO A 339 -28.78 -11.36 8.90
C PRO A 339 -29.31 -9.93 8.76
N GLU A 340 -29.34 -9.16 9.83
CA GLU A 340 -29.81 -7.78 9.83
C GLU A 340 -28.82 -6.80 9.21
N ASP A 341 -27.52 -7.10 9.22
CA ASP A 341 -26.50 -6.20 8.65
C ASP A 341 -26.66 -6.12 7.12
N LYS A 342 -26.29 -4.99 6.52
CA LYS A 342 -26.42 -4.72 5.08
C LYS A 342 -25.09 -4.31 4.46
N VAL A 343 -24.89 -4.69 3.20
CA VAL A 343 -23.70 -4.33 2.41
C VAL A 343 -24.11 -3.69 1.09
N SER A 344 -23.42 -2.62 0.72
CA SER A 344 -23.51 -1.99 -0.60
C SER A 344 -22.11 -1.86 -1.18
N ILE A 345 -21.96 -2.13 -2.48
CA ILE A 345 -20.67 -2.08 -3.17
C ILE A 345 -20.85 -1.24 -4.41
N ILE A 346 -20.07 -0.16 -4.49
CA ILE A 346 -19.99 0.76 -5.59
C ILE A 346 -18.56 0.71 -6.11
N THR A 347 -18.38 0.43 -7.39
CA THR A 347 -17.06 0.43 -8.03
C THR A 347 -16.88 1.70 -8.84
N TYR A 348 -15.69 2.28 -8.81
CA TYR A 348 -15.33 3.38 -9.70
C TYR A 348 -14.06 3.06 -10.48
N GLY A 349 -14.05 3.48 -11.74
CA GLY A 349 -12.92 3.36 -12.66
C GLY A 349 -13.01 4.48 -13.68
N THR A 350 -13.42 4.16 -14.91
CA THR A 350 -13.86 5.20 -15.89
C THR A 350 -15.23 5.75 -15.56
N THR A 351 -16.12 4.95 -14.96
CA THR A 351 -17.45 5.35 -14.49
C THR A 351 -17.75 4.71 -13.14
N ALA A 352 -18.61 5.35 -12.35
CA ALA A 352 -19.15 4.76 -11.12
C ALA A 352 -20.28 3.78 -11.46
N ASN A 353 -20.22 2.58 -10.90
CA ASN A 353 -21.21 1.53 -11.11
C ASN A 353 -21.60 0.92 -9.75
N VAL A 354 -22.89 0.85 -9.47
CA VAL A 354 -23.43 0.15 -8.30
C VAL A 354 -23.42 -1.35 -8.61
N GLN A 355 -22.66 -2.12 -7.83
CA GLN A 355 -22.58 -3.57 -7.96
C GLN A 355 -23.65 -4.26 -7.12
N VAL A 356 -23.87 -3.77 -5.88
CA VAL A 356 -24.98 -4.18 -5.02
C VAL A 356 -25.48 -3.02 -4.18
N GLU A 357 -26.79 -3.01 -3.98
CA GLU A 357 -27.50 -2.05 -3.15
C GLU A 357 -28.15 -2.78 -1.97
N ALA A 358 -27.69 -2.45 -0.76
CA ALA A 358 -28.28 -2.86 0.52
C ALA A 358 -28.60 -4.37 0.69
N VAL A 359 -27.72 -5.26 0.21
CA VAL A 359 -27.87 -6.72 0.33
C VAL A 359 -27.65 -7.17 1.78
N SER A 360 -28.51 -8.05 2.29
CA SER A 360 -28.44 -8.57 3.67
C SER A 360 -27.21 -9.45 3.89
N GLY A 361 -26.67 -9.42 5.11
CA GLY A 361 -25.61 -10.32 5.58
C GLY A 361 -26.03 -11.79 5.66
N ALA A 362 -27.33 -12.09 5.53
CA ALA A 362 -27.82 -13.45 5.33
C ALA A 362 -27.47 -14.00 3.94
N ASP A 363 -27.44 -13.14 2.91
CA ASP A 363 -27.21 -13.49 1.51
C ASP A 363 -25.71 -13.60 1.18
N LYS A 364 -24.96 -14.32 2.02
CA LYS A 364 -23.50 -14.47 1.94
C LYS A 364 -23.03 -14.98 0.59
N ALA A 365 -23.81 -15.87 -0.05
CA ALA A 365 -23.49 -16.42 -1.36
C ALA A 365 -23.51 -15.36 -2.47
N GLN A 366 -24.52 -14.47 -2.46
CA GLN A 366 -24.63 -13.37 -3.41
C GLN A 366 -23.46 -12.39 -3.22
N LEU A 367 -23.23 -11.94 -1.98
CA LEU A 367 -22.12 -11.03 -1.67
C LEU A 367 -20.76 -11.61 -2.08
N THR A 368 -20.56 -12.90 -1.84
CA THR A 368 -19.34 -13.63 -2.23
C THR A 368 -19.16 -13.64 -3.76
N SER A 369 -20.21 -13.91 -4.54
CA SER A 369 -20.10 -13.95 -6.00
C SER A 369 -19.78 -12.58 -6.59
N ILE A 370 -20.42 -11.52 -6.08
CA ILE A 370 -20.13 -10.13 -6.51
C ILE A 370 -18.69 -9.75 -6.19
N ILE A 371 -18.19 -10.09 -5.00
CA ILE A 371 -16.79 -9.83 -4.67
C ILE A 371 -15.88 -10.57 -5.63
N TYR A 372 -16.09 -11.86 -5.89
CA TYR A 372 -15.26 -12.59 -6.86
C TYR A 372 -15.31 -11.99 -8.27
N ALA A 373 -16.45 -11.41 -8.68
CA ALA A 373 -16.61 -10.76 -9.97
C ALA A 373 -15.88 -9.41 -10.10
N LEU A 374 -15.38 -8.80 -9.01
CA LEU A 374 -14.59 -7.57 -9.09
C LEU A 374 -13.28 -7.81 -9.85
N VAL A 375 -13.09 -7.07 -10.95
CA VAL A 375 -11.88 -7.17 -11.79
C VAL A 375 -11.31 -5.78 -12.01
N ALA A 376 -9.99 -5.64 -11.82
CA ALA A 376 -9.28 -4.41 -12.12
C ALA A 376 -9.18 -4.18 -13.64
N ARG A 377 -9.87 -3.16 -14.16
CA ARG A 377 -9.93 -2.76 -15.57
C ARG A 377 -9.86 -1.22 -15.69
N GLY A 378 -9.19 -0.72 -16.75
CA GLY A 378 -9.19 0.70 -17.11
C GLY A 378 -7.92 1.49 -16.75
N GLN A 379 -7.69 2.61 -17.44
CA GLN A 379 -6.68 3.62 -17.08
C GLN A 379 -7.33 4.66 -16.15
N SER A 380 -6.65 5.04 -15.06
CA SER A 380 -7.17 6.03 -14.11
C SER A 380 -7.28 7.41 -14.78
N TYR A 381 -8.50 7.91 -14.96
CA TYR A 381 -8.78 9.32 -15.16
C TYR A 381 -9.65 9.80 -14.00
N GLY A 382 -9.02 10.29 -12.94
CA GLY A 382 -9.70 10.89 -11.79
C GLY A 382 -10.14 12.32 -12.07
N ALA A 383 -11.05 12.52 -13.03
CA ALA A 383 -11.44 13.86 -13.48
C ALA A 383 -12.93 14.02 -13.82
N ASP A 384 -13.82 13.23 -13.23
CA ASP A 384 -15.25 13.57 -13.18
C ASP A 384 -15.71 13.44 -11.72
N GLY A 385 -15.72 14.57 -11.02
CA GLY A 385 -16.20 14.75 -9.67
C GLY A 385 -16.69 16.17 -9.49
#